data_AF-A0A7C9IG02-F1
#
_entry.id   AF-A0A7C9IG02-F1
#
_cell.length_a   1.000
_cell.length_b   1.000
_cell.length_c   1.000
_cell.angle_alpha   90.00
_cell.angle_beta   90.00
_cell.angle_gamma   90.00
#
_symmetry.space_group_name_H-M   'P 1'
#
loop_
_entity.id
_entity.type
_entity.pdbx_description
1 polymer ?
#
loop_
_entity_poly.entity_id
_entity_poly.type
_entity_poly.pdbx_seq_one_letter_code
_entity_poly.pdbx_strand_id
1 'polypeptide(L)'
;MMPFLAWWGLGMRTAQMLAEANTVIAMRSLGAFGLWPVAAGEARRMWMEKPGAFVESAGRATTAMVQLKRPDQIVDAALKPIGRKTRSNSRRLSKRRRR
;
A
#
# COMPACT_ATOMS: atom_id res chain seq x y z
N MET A 1 22.43 15.73 0.54
CA MET A 1 20.99 16.03 0.46
C MET A 1 20.49 16.38 1.86
N MET A 2 19.83 17.53 2.03
CA MET A 2 19.39 18.02 3.35
C MET A 2 18.44 17.00 4.02
N PRO A 3 18.71 16.53 5.25
CA PRO A 3 17.93 15.48 5.92
C PRO A 3 16.43 15.80 5.96
N PHE A 4 16.08 17.07 6.20
CA PHE A 4 14.70 17.56 6.19
C PHE A 4 13.94 17.23 4.89
N LEU A 5 14.56 17.45 3.72
CA LEU A 5 13.91 17.18 2.42
C LEU A 5 13.67 15.69 2.19
N ALA A 6 14.54 14.82 2.72
CA ALA A 6 14.37 13.38 2.62
C ALA A 6 13.16 12.91 3.44
N TRP A 7 13.06 13.37 4.68
CA TRP A 7 11.93 13.08 5.56
C TRP A 7 10.63 13.67 5.03
N TRP A 8 10.67 14.90 4.49
CA TRP A 8 9.52 15.50 3.82
C TRP A 8 9.04 14.66 2.63
N GLY A 9 9.97 14.23 1.76
CA GLY A 9 9.65 13.37 0.62
C GLY A 9 9.04 12.04 1.03
N LEU A 10 9.57 11.39 2.07
CA LEU A 10 9.01 10.18 2.66
C LEU A 10 7.60 10.43 3.25
N GLY A 11 7.41 11.54 3.95
CA GLY A 11 6.13 11.97 4.50
C GLY A 11 5.07 12.14 3.41
N MET A 12 5.39 12.84 2.33
CA MET A 12 4.49 13.04 1.18
C MET A 12 4.09 11.71 0.52
N ARG A 13 5.03 10.78 0.33
CA ARG A 13 4.75 9.45 -0.22
C ARG A 13 3.85 8.63 0.71
N THR A 14 4.10 8.73 2.01
CA THR A 14 3.30 8.04 3.03
C THR A 14 1.88 8.62 3.08
N ALA A 15 1.74 9.95 3.02
CA ALA A 15 0.45 10.62 2.94
C ALA A 15 -0.35 10.20 1.69
N GLN A 16 0.31 10.12 0.53
CA GLN A 16 -0.31 9.62 -0.69
C GLN A 16 -0.79 8.16 -0.53
N MET A 17 0.04 7.29 0.04
CA MET A 17 -0.34 5.90 0.33
C MET A 17 -1.55 5.84 1.28
N LEU A 18 -1.59 6.68 2.33
CA LEU A 18 -2.71 6.74 3.26
C LEU A 18 -4.00 7.21 2.59
N ALA A 19 -3.92 8.18 1.68
CA ALA A 19 -5.07 8.61 0.87
C ALA A 19 -5.59 7.44 0.00
N GLU A 20 -4.70 6.74 -0.71
CA GLU A 20 -5.04 5.57 -1.50
C GLU A 20 -5.65 4.44 -0.63
N ALA A 21 -5.15 4.26 0.60
CA ALA A 21 -5.65 3.28 1.55
C ALA A 21 -7.09 3.61 2.01
N ASN A 22 -7.36 4.88 2.32
CA ASN A 22 -8.71 5.35 2.63
C ASN A 22 -9.67 5.10 1.47
N THR A 23 -9.24 5.30 0.22
CA THR A 23 -10.07 4.98 -0.95
C THR A 23 -10.40 3.48 -1.01
N VAL A 24 -9.41 2.61 -0.77
CA VAL A 24 -9.60 1.14 -0.75
C VAL A 24 -10.60 0.74 0.33
N ILE A 25 -10.47 1.30 1.54
CA ILE A 25 -11.39 1.05 2.65
C ILE A 25 -12.80 1.49 2.26
N ALA A 26 -12.96 2.73 1.80
CA ALA A 26 -14.26 3.25 1.39
C ALA A 26 -14.94 2.38 0.32
N MET A 27 -14.22 2.01 -0.75
CA MET A 27 -14.79 1.17 -1.82
C MET A 27 -15.17 -0.23 -1.35
N ARG A 28 -14.40 -0.82 -0.43
CA ARG A 28 -14.73 -2.15 0.12
C ARG A 28 -15.91 -2.09 1.09
N SER A 29 -16.02 -1.02 1.89
CA SER A 29 -17.19 -0.77 2.73
C SER A 29 -18.44 -0.59 1.87
N LEU A 30 -18.38 0.26 0.84
CA LEU A 30 -19.48 0.41 -0.13
C LEU A 30 -19.81 -0.91 -0.82
N GLY A 31 -18.82 -1.73 -1.16
CA GLY A 31 -19.02 -3.06 -1.75
C GLY A 31 -19.75 -4.02 -0.81
N ALA A 32 -19.44 -3.99 0.49
CA ALA A 32 -20.13 -4.78 1.50
C ALA A 32 -21.61 -4.36 1.66
N PHE A 33 -21.91 -3.06 1.53
CA PHE A 33 -23.27 -2.53 1.52
C PHE A 33 -23.98 -2.68 0.15
N GLY A 34 -23.34 -3.28 -0.84
CA GLY A 34 -23.91 -3.44 -2.18
C GLY A 34 -23.94 -2.16 -3.03
N LEU A 35 -23.37 -1.06 -2.53
CA LEU A 35 -23.32 0.26 -3.18
C LEU A 35 -22.18 0.40 -4.20
N TRP A 36 -21.23 -0.55 -4.22
CA TRP A 36 -20.12 -0.57 -5.17
C TRP A 36 -19.93 -1.95 -5.81
N PRO A 37 -19.70 -2.06 -7.12
CA PRO A 37 -19.43 -3.34 -7.75
C PRO A 37 -18.04 -3.87 -7.36
N VAL A 38 -18.00 -5.01 -6.68
CA VAL A 38 -16.78 -5.75 -6.35
C VAL A 38 -16.82 -7.13 -7.02
N ALA A 39 -15.66 -7.65 -7.43
CA ALA A 39 -15.58 -8.95 -8.07
C ALA A 39 -15.91 -10.09 -7.09
N ALA A 40 -16.51 -11.17 -7.59
CA ALA A 40 -16.65 -12.40 -6.84
C ALA A 40 -15.26 -12.87 -6.34
N GLY A 41 -15.14 -13.14 -5.05
CA GLY A 41 -13.87 -13.54 -4.42
C GLY A 41 -12.89 -12.42 -4.08
N GLU A 42 -13.26 -11.13 -4.23
CA GLU A 42 -12.38 -10.00 -3.83
C GLU A 42 -11.95 -10.07 -2.35
N ALA A 43 -12.83 -10.51 -1.45
CA ALA A 43 -12.48 -10.69 -0.04
C ALA A 43 -11.40 -11.77 0.18
N ARG A 44 -11.51 -12.92 -0.52
CA ARG A 44 -10.49 -13.99 -0.48
C ARG A 44 -9.17 -13.50 -1.06
N ARG A 45 -9.21 -12.84 -2.23
CA ARG A 45 -8.03 -12.26 -2.87
C ARG A 45 -7.33 -11.27 -1.95
N MET A 46 -8.08 -10.35 -1.34
CA MET A 46 -7.53 -9.39 -0.38
C MET A 46 -6.75 -10.07 0.74
N TRP A 47 -7.33 -11.10 1.36
CA TRP A 47 -6.68 -11.80 2.47
C TRP A 47 -5.40 -12.50 2.03
N MET A 48 -5.42 -13.16 0.87
CA MET A 48 -4.25 -13.83 0.31
C MET A 48 -3.10 -12.87 -0.06
N GLU A 49 -3.40 -11.61 -0.38
CA GLU A 49 -2.38 -10.62 -0.74
C GLU A 49 -1.58 -10.10 0.47
N LYS A 50 -2.15 -10.13 1.69
CA LYS A 50 -1.52 -9.51 2.88
C LYS A 50 -0.18 -10.16 3.26
N PRO A 51 -0.07 -11.49 3.48
CA PRO A 51 1.17 -12.09 3.96
C PRO A 51 2.35 -11.83 3.02
N GLY A 52 2.13 -11.99 1.71
CA GLY A 52 3.17 -11.73 0.71
C GLY A 52 3.67 -10.28 0.72
N ALA A 53 2.77 -9.31 0.92
CA ALA A 53 3.17 -7.90 1.01
C ALA A 53 3.97 -7.60 2.28
N PHE A 54 3.63 -8.23 3.42
CA PHE A 54 4.38 -8.09 4.67
C PHE A 54 5.75 -8.75 4.61
N VAL A 55 5.85 -9.96 4.04
CA VAL A 55 7.14 -10.65 3.85
C VAL A 55 8.04 -9.85 2.91
N GLU A 56 7.51 -9.32 1.81
CA GLU A 56 8.28 -8.47 0.90
C GLU A 56 8.75 -7.17 1.59
N SER A 57 7.88 -6.54 2.38
CA SER A 57 8.20 -5.34 3.17
C SER A 57 9.34 -5.62 4.17
N ALA A 58 9.20 -6.68 4.97
CA ALA A 58 10.20 -7.08 5.96
C ALA A 58 11.54 -7.44 5.31
N GLY A 59 11.52 -8.18 4.20
CA GLY A 59 12.73 -8.54 3.45
C GLY A 59 13.47 -7.30 2.92
N ARG A 60 12.74 -6.31 2.39
CA ARG A 60 13.35 -5.06 1.91
C ARG A 60 13.89 -4.19 3.05
N ALA A 61 13.17 -4.10 4.16
CA ALA A 61 13.64 -3.41 5.35
C ALA A 61 14.94 -4.03 5.87
N THR A 62 14.96 -5.36 6.02
CA THR A 62 16.13 -6.13 6.47
C THR A 62 17.32 -5.93 5.53
N THR A 63 17.09 -6.01 4.22
CA THR A 63 18.14 -5.75 3.21
C THR A 63 18.71 -4.34 3.34
N ALA A 64 17.86 -3.32 3.52
CA ALA A 64 18.32 -1.95 3.69
C ALA A 64 19.07 -1.74 5.01
N MET A 65 18.66 -2.41 6.08
CA MET A 65 19.37 -2.39 7.37
C MET A 65 20.76 -3.01 7.28
N VAL A 66 20.88 -4.20 6.66
CA VAL A 66 22.18 -4.87 6.45
C VAL A 66 23.12 -4.02 5.60
N GLN A 67 22.57 -3.24 4.67
CA GLN A 67 23.33 -2.27 3.86
C GLN A 67 23.68 -0.96 4.60
N LEU A 68 23.40 -0.87 5.91
CA LEU A 68 23.62 0.32 6.74
C LEU A 68 23.02 1.59 6.12
N LYS A 69 21.86 1.46 5.47
CA LYS A 69 21.14 2.59 4.90
C LYS A 69 20.67 3.52 6.01
N ARG A 70 20.44 4.77 5.64
CA ARG A 70 19.89 5.76 6.57
C ARG A 70 18.48 5.35 7.04
N PRO A 71 18.04 5.78 8.25
CA PRO A 71 16.71 5.45 8.77
C PRO A 71 15.56 5.77 7.80
N ASP A 72 15.58 6.94 7.15
CA ASP A 72 14.56 7.34 6.17
C ASP A 72 14.49 6.38 4.95
N GLN A 73 15.64 5.83 4.55
CA GLN A 73 15.73 4.89 3.44
C GLN A 73 15.27 3.48 3.82
N ILE A 74 15.51 3.06 5.07
CA ILE A 74 15.00 1.79 5.60
C ILE A 74 13.47 1.83 5.64
N VAL A 75 12.89 2.95 6.11
CA VAL A 75 11.43 3.14 6.13
C VAL A 75 10.86 3.20 4.72
N ASP A 76 11.47 3.96 3.79
CA ASP A 76 11.03 3.98 2.38
C ASP A 76 11.08 2.55 1.77
N ALA A 77 12.13 1.78 2.04
CA ALA A 77 12.27 0.40 1.56
C ALA A 77 11.18 -0.53 2.12
N ALA A 78 10.82 -0.37 3.40
CA ALA A 78 9.75 -1.11 4.05
C ALA A 78 8.36 -0.74 3.48
N LEU A 79 8.09 0.55 3.27
CA LEU A 79 6.78 1.04 2.84
C LEU A 79 6.53 0.86 1.33
N LYS A 80 7.57 0.84 0.50
CA LYS A 80 7.42 0.79 -0.97
C LYS A 80 6.59 -0.39 -1.49
N PRO A 81 6.75 -1.64 -1.00
CA PRO A 81 5.86 -2.75 -1.38
C PRO A 81 4.40 -2.50 -0.99
N ILE A 82 4.18 -1.99 0.22
CA ILE A 82 2.84 -1.71 0.76
C ILE A 82 2.16 -0.63 -0.09
N GLY A 83 2.83 0.50 -0.32
CA GLY A 83 2.32 1.59 -1.17
C GLY A 83 2.00 1.13 -2.59
N ARG A 84 2.84 0.29 -3.20
CA ARG A 84 2.56 -0.27 -4.53
C ARG A 84 1.30 -1.14 -4.54
N LYS A 85 1.08 -1.95 -3.50
CA LYS A 85 -0.14 -2.77 -3.38
C LYS A 85 -1.37 -1.91 -3.11
N THR A 86 -1.27 -0.91 -2.23
CA THR A 86 -2.36 0.04 -1.96
C THR A 86 -2.78 0.78 -3.22
N ARG A 87 -1.82 1.32 -4.00
CA ARG A 87 -2.10 1.94 -5.31
C ARG A 87 -2.75 0.99 -6.31
N SER A 88 -2.25 -0.24 -6.38
CA SER A 88 -2.81 -1.27 -7.26
C SER A 88 -4.26 -1.60 -6.86
N ASN A 89 -4.54 -1.69 -5.56
CA ASN A 89 -5.86 -1.93 -5.01
C ASN A 89 -6.81 -0.77 -5.27
N SER A 90 -6.38 0.47 -5.02
CA SER A 90 -7.21 1.65 -5.28
C SER A 90 -7.59 1.71 -6.77
N ARG A 91 -6.60 1.61 -7.66
CA ARG A 91 -6.84 1.58 -9.12
C ARG A 91 -7.75 0.43 -9.55
N ARG A 92 -7.59 -0.77 -8.99
CA ARG A 92 -8.38 -1.94 -9.35
C ARG A 92 -9.83 -1.81 -8.90
N LEU A 93 -10.05 -1.36 -7.67
CA LEU A 93 -11.38 -1.18 -7.10
C LEU A 93 -12.11 0.01 -7.72
N SER A 94 -11.38 1.07 -8.10
CA SER A 94 -11.96 2.22 -8.81
C SER A 94 -12.39 1.89 -10.24
N LYS A 95 -11.85 0.84 -10.85
CA LYS A 95 -12.32 0.35 -12.16
C LYS A 95 -13.67 -0.33 -11.98
N ARG A 96 -14.73 0.32 -12.45
CA ARG A 96 -16.11 -0.20 -12.45
C ARG A 96 -16.15 -1.50 -13.28
N ARG A 97 -16.26 -2.65 -12.62
CA ARG A 97 -16.56 -3.93 -13.28
C ARG A 97 -18.08 -4.09 -13.36
N ARG A 98 -18.61 -4.50 -14.52
CA ARG A 98 -19.97 -5.07 -14.57
C ARG A 98 -19.94 -6.40 -13.80
N ARG A 99 -20.96 -6.62 -12.96
CA ARG A 99 -21.13 -7.85 -12.18
C ARG A 99 -21.26 -9.05 -13.12
#